data_AF-A0A7E5VE84-F1
#
_entry.id   AF-A0A7E5VE84-F1
#
_cell.length_a   1.000
_cell.length_b   1.000
_cell.length_c   1.000
_cell.angle_alpha   90.00
_cell.angle_beta   90.00
_cell.angle_gamma   90.00
#
_symmetry.space_group_name_H-M   'P 1'
#
loop_
_entity.id
_entity.type
_entity.pdbx_description
1 polymer ?
#
loop_
_entity_poly.entity_id
_entity_poly.type
_entity_poly.pdbx_seq_one_letter_code
_entity_poly.pdbx_strand_id
1 'polypeptide(L)'
;MALYGAPIWCGSLMPRNRAVLLGAQRVVTNRIVRAYRTVGREASCALAGIPPWDLDASVLADLYTRCTALRSRGIEPSPGQRETWRRQARLVVFRNWELRLANPTAGRATVEAIRPHLQQWVERRYGVLTYRLTQMLTGHGAFGHYLFRVARREVTTVCHQCGDADDTALHTLAACPVFAEPRAELVSALGGVDVAELFDSGRKNEKPSLRNGLKDGGR
;
A
#
# COMPACT_ATOMS: atom_id res chain seq x y z
N MET A 1 11.69 11.09 14.64
CA MET A 1 11.37 12.52 14.88
C MET A 1 9.92 12.90 14.60
N ALA A 2 9.26 12.41 13.53
CA ALA A 2 7.90 12.87 13.15
C ALA A 2 6.79 12.66 14.21
N LEU A 3 6.91 11.61 15.03
CA LEU A 3 5.91 11.28 16.07
C LEU A 3 6.28 11.79 17.47
N TYR A 4 7.34 12.60 17.58
CA TYR A 4 7.68 13.22 18.86
C TYR A 4 6.54 14.14 19.32
N GLY A 5 6.19 14.05 20.60
CA GLY A 5 5.08 14.81 21.16
C GLY A 5 3.69 14.42 20.63
N ALA A 6 3.53 13.28 19.94
CA ALA A 6 2.24 12.80 19.44
C ALA A 6 1.07 12.91 20.43
N PRO A 7 1.23 12.58 21.73
CA PRO A 7 0.15 12.75 22.70
C PRO A 7 -0.40 14.17 22.84
N ILE A 8 0.40 15.18 22.54
CA ILE A 8 0.02 16.59 22.69
C ILE A 8 -0.79 17.06 21.48
N TRP A 9 -0.38 16.71 20.26
CA TRP A 9 -0.98 17.24 19.04
C TRP A 9 -1.97 16.30 18.35
N CYS A 10 -1.98 15.00 18.66
CA CYS A 10 -2.82 14.03 17.95
C CYS A 10 -4.32 14.34 18.06
N GLY A 11 -4.78 14.82 19.23
CA GLY A 11 -6.18 15.23 19.44
C GLY A 11 -6.61 16.45 18.61
N SER A 12 -5.65 17.19 18.05
CA SER A 12 -5.88 18.36 17.19
C SER A 12 -5.68 18.05 15.71
N LEU A 13 -5.60 16.77 15.32
CA LEU A 13 -5.54 16.38 13.91
C LEU A 13 -6.86 16.68 13.20
N MET A 14 -6.80 17.63 12.27
CA MET A 14 -7.85 17.98 11.33
C MET A 14 -7.53 17.41 9.93
N PRO A 15 -8.51 17.26 9.02
CA PRO A 15 -8.23 16.73 7.67
C PRO A 15 -7.07 17.43 6.95
N ARG A 16 -6.93 18.75 7.11
CA ARG A 16 -5.85 19.56 6.54
C ARG A 16 -4.46 19.18 7.07
N ASN A 17 -4.23 19.21 8.38
CA ASN A 17 -2.91 18.95 8.94
C ASN A 17 -2.54 17.45 8.87
N ARG A 18 -3.54 16.56 8.92
CA ARG A 18 -3.38 15.13 8.65
C ARG A 18 -2.88 14.88 7.23
N ALA A 19 -3.39 15.61 6.24
CA ALA A 19 -2.91 15.50 4.87
C ALA A 19 -1.44 15.90 4.73
N VAL A 20 -0.99 16.92 5.47
CA VAL A 20 0.42 17.36 5.52
C VAL A 20 1.30 16.28 6.16
N LEU A 21 0.90 15.73 7.31
CA LEU A 21 1.61 14.65 8.00
C LEU A 21 1.82 13.44 7.08
N LEU A 22 0.74 12.96 6.46
CA LEU A 22 0.78 11.82 5.55
C LEU A 22 1.49 12.13 4.23
N GLY A 23 1.50 13.40 3.81
CA GLY A 23 2.29 13.86 2.67
C GLY A 23 3.80 13.75 2.95
N ALA A 24 4.24 14.20 4.13
CA ALA A 24 5.62 14.07 4.57
C ALA A 24 6.04 12.60 4.72
N GLN A 25 5.16 11.77 5.30
CA GLN A 25 5.38 10.33 5.39
C GLN A 25 5.63 9.69 4.02
N ARG A 26 4.82 10.04 3.02
CA ARG A 26 4.95 9.51 1.66
C ARG A 26 6.30 9.79 1.02
N VAL A 27 6.92 10.94 1.33
CA VAL A 27 8.28 11.23 0.84
C VAL A 27 9.28 10.22 1.40
N VAL A 28 9.15 9.88 2.68
CA VAL A 28 10.01 8.90 3.35
C VAL A 28 9.75 7.49 2.83
N THR A 29 8.48 7.05 2.80
CA THR A 29 8.14 5.70 2.33
C THR A 29 8.52 5.49 0.87
N ASN A 30 8.29 6.47 -0.01
CA ASN A 30 8.71 6.39 -1.40
C ASN A 30 10.23 6.21 -1.53
N ARG A 31 11.03 6.85 -0.69
CA ARG A 31 12.50 6.67 -0.71
C ARG A 31 12.90 5.27 -0.25
N ILE A 32 12.27 4.77 0.81
CA ILE A 32 12.51 3.42 1.34
C ILE A 32 12.27 2.36 0.26
N VAL A 33 11.18 2.50 -0.49
CA VAL A 33 10.80 1.53 -1.52
C VAL A 33 11.26 1.93 -2.93
N ARG A 34 12.00 3.03 -3.09
CA ARG A 34 12.45 3.55 -4.40
C ARG A 34 11.29 3.77 -5.38
N ALA A 35 10.13 4.17 -4.87
CA ALA A 35 8.92 4.39 -5.66
C ALA A 35 8.93 5.74 -6.39
N TYR A 36 8.20 5.80 -7.50
CA TYR A 36 7.90 7.06 -8.19
C TYR A 36 7.04 7.98 -7.31
N ARG A 37 7.22 9.29 -7.49
CA ARG A 37 6.44 10.32 -6.79
C ARG A 37 4.93 10.25 -7.03
N THR A 38 4.47 9.50 -8.03
CA THR A 38 3.05 9.30 -8.37
C THR A 38 2.43 8.12 -7.64
N VAL A 39 3.22 7.22 -7.04
CA VAL A 39 2.71 6.08 -6.25
C VAL A 39 1.87 6.60 -5.09
N GLY A 40 0.66 6.07 -4.92
CA GLY A 40 -0.30 6.52 -3.89
C GLY A 40 0.23 6.33 -2.47
N ARG A 41 -0.30 7.14 -1.52
CA ARG A 41 0.10 7.09 -0.09
C ARG A 41 -0.03 5.70 0.50
N GLU A 42 -1.23 5.12 0.43
CA GLU A 42 -1.52 3.81 1.03
C GLU A 42 -0.63 2.71 0.45
N ALA A 43 -0.47 2.66 -0.88
CA ALA A 43 0.44 1.72 -1.53
C ALA A 43 1.90 1.91 -1.10
N SER A 44 2.39 3.15 -0.99
CA SER A 44 3.75 3.43 -0.54
C SER A 44 4.00 2.98 0.90
N CYS A 45 3.04 3.22 1.80
CA CYS A 45 3.11 2.78 3.19
C CYS A 45 3.07 1.26 3.31
N ALA A 46 2.16 0.62 2.56
CA ALA A 46 2.03 -0.84 2.54
C ALA A 46 3.32 -1.50 2.05
N LEU A 47 3.88 -1.04 0.93
CA LEU A 47 5.15 -1.54 0.41
C LEU A 47 6.30 -1.33 1.38
N ALA A 48 6.38 -0.16 2.02
CA ALA A 48 7.42 0.16 2.99
C ALA A 48 7.26 -0.61 4.30
N GLY A 49 6.09 -1.21 4.54
CA GLY A 49 5.76 -1.86 5.80
C GLY A 49 5.65 -0.89 6.97
N ILE A 50 5.32 0.38 6.71
CA ILE A 50 5.22 1.42 7.73
C ILE A 50 3.76 1.87 7.83
N PRO A 51 3.11 1.70 8.99
CA PRO A 51 1.74 2.18 9.19
C PRO A 51 1.62 3.69 8.99
N PRO A 52 0.47 4.20 8.52
CA PRO A 52 0.20 5.63 8.47
C PRO A 52 0.46 6.30 9.82
N TRP A 53 1.22 7.41 9.82
CA TRP A 53 1.67 8.08 11.04
C TRP A 53 0.54 8.61 11.91
N ASP A 54 -0.64 8.87 11.34
CA ASP A 54 -1.82 9.25 12.12
C ASP A 54 -2.37 8.08 12.96
N LEU A 55 -2.22 6.82 12.50
CA LEU A 55 -2.59 5.65 13.29
C LEU A 55 -1.60 5.43 14.44
N ASP A 56 -0.30 5.54 14.16
CA ASP A 56 0.75 5.45 15.19
C ASP A 56 0.61 6.58 16.21
N ALA A 57 0.31 7.80 15.78
CA ALA A 57 0.13 8.95 16.66
C ALA A 57 -1.01 8.74 17.67
N SER A 58 -2.17 8.26 17.21
CA SER A 58 -3.32 7.96 18.09
C SER A 58 -2.96 6.93 19.14
N VAL A 59 -2.26 5.88 18.75
CA VAL A 59 -1.85 4.81 19.66
C VAL A 59 -0.79 5.28 20.67
N LEU A 60 0.16 6.12 20.25
CA LEU A 60 1.12 6.74 21.15
C LEU A 60 0.43 7.67 22.17
N ALA A 61 -0.59 8.41 21.74
CA ALA A 61 -1.40 9.26 22.62
C ALA A 61 -2.18 8.45 23.67
N ASP A 62 -2.77 7.32 23.27
CA ASP A 62 -3.48 6.41 24.18
C ASP A 62 -2.54 5.81 25.23
N LEU A 63 -1.37 5.32 24.80
CA LEU A 63 -0.37 4.78 25.71
C LEU A 63 0.13 5.82 26.70
N TYR A 64 0.36 7.05 26.25
CA TYR A 64 0.77 8.16 27.10
C TYR A 64 -0.30 8.49 28.14
N THR A 65 -1.56 8.56 27.72
CA THR A 65 -2.70 8.84 28.61
C THR A 65 -2.83 7.77 29.69
N ARG A 66 -2.71 6.48 29.31
CA ARG A 66 -2.73 5.36 30.27
C ARG A 66 -1.59 5.44 31.28
N CYS A 67 -0.36 5.70 30.82
CA CYS A 67 0.79 5.83 31.71
C CYS A 67 0.62 7.01 32.68
N THR A 68 0.15 8.14 32.17
CA THR A 68 -0.04 9.36 32.96
C THR A 68 -1.13 9.18 34.02
N ALA A 69 -2.22 8.50 33.69
CA ALA A 69 -3.31 8.21 34.62
C ALA A 69 -2.90 7.26 35.77
N LEU A 70 -1.97 6.33 35.54
CA LEU A 70 -1.42 5.51 36.63
C LEU A 70 -0.45 6.32 37.50
N ARG A 71 0.41 7.12 36.87
CA ARG A 71 1.37 7.97 37.58
C ARG A 71 0.69 9.01 38.46
N SER A 72 -0.44 9.57 38.02
CA SER A 72 -1.22 10.50 38.84
C SER A 72 -1.84 9.83 40.08
N ARG A 73 -1.88 8.50 40.12
CA ARG A 73 -2.29 7.69 41.28
C ARG A 73 -1.10 7.17 42.09
N GLY A 74 0.13 7.61 41.79
CA GLY A 74 1.35 7.13 42.43
C GLY A 74 1.81 5.74 41.98
N ILE A 75 1.24 5.21 40.88
CA ILE A 75 1.56 3.87 40.37
C ILE A 75 2.50 4.02 39.15
N GLU A 76 3.74 3.53 39.25
CA GLU A 76 4.63 3.46 38.09
C GLU A 76 4.36 2.16 37.30
N PRO A 77 4.03 2.24 36.00
CA PRO A 77 3.81 1.05 35.19
C PRO A 77 5.09 0.22 35.05
N SER A 78 5.00 -1.08 35.30
CA SER A 78 6.15 -1.99 35.16
C SER A 78 6.58 -2.10 33.68
N PRO A 79 7.85 -2.45 33.40
CA PRO A 79 8.31 -2.71 32.04
C PRO A 79 7.44 -3.73 31.29
N GLY A 80 7.02 -4.82 31.94
CA GLY A 80 6.18 -5.85 31.33
C GLY A 80 4.76 -5.38 31.01
N GLN A 81 4.16 -4.53 31.86
CA GLN A 81 2.87 -3.90 31.56
C GLN A 81 2.95 -2.97 30.35
N ARG A 82 4.00 -2.14 30.26
CA ARG A 82 4.22 -1.24 29.12
C ARG A 82 4.41 -2.01 27.82
N GLU A 83 5.15 -3.11 27.87
CA GLU A 83 5.35 -3.98 26.71
C GLU A 83 4.04 -4.66 26.27
N THR A 84 3.24 -5.12 27.22
CA THR A 84 1.91 -5.69 26.95
C THR A 84 1.01 -4.68 26.24
N TRP A 85 0.98 -3.43 26.73
CA TRP A 85 0.21 -2.37 26.09
C TRP A 85 0.73 -2.03 24.71
N ARG A 86 2.06 -1.97 24.49
CA ARG A 86 2.66 -1.75 23.16
C ARG A 86 2.26 -2.84 22.17
N ARG A 87 2.26 -4.11 22.61
CA ARG A 87 1.83 -5.23 21.78
C ARG A 87 0.35 -5.11 21.39
N GLN A 88 -0.53 -4.80 22.35
CA GLN A 88 -1.96 -4.57 22.07
C GLN A 88 -2.18 -3.38 21.13
N ALA A 89 -1.47 -2.28 21.38
CA ALA A 89 -1.43 -1.10 20.55
C ALA A 89 -1.08 -1.42 19.09
N ARG A 90 -0.05 -2.24 18.87
CA ARG A 90 0.37 -2.69 17.54
C ARG A 90 -0.74 -3.46 16.81
N LEU A 91 -1.46 -4.34 17.51
CA LEU A 91 -2.62 -5.05 16.93
C LEU A 91 -3.74 -4.09 16.51
N VAL A 92 -3.99 -3.05 17.31
CA VAL A 92 -4.97 -1.99 16.96
C VAL A 92 -4.53 -1.21 15.72
N VAL A 93 -3.25 -0.85 15.60
CA VAL A 93 -2.70 -0.20 14.40
C VAL A 93 -2.93 -1.08 13.17
N PHE A 94 -2.56 -2.36 13.22
CA PHE A 94 -2.73 -3.28 12.09
C PHE A 94 -4.19 -3.41 11.67
N ARG A 95 -5.11 -3.65 12.63
CA ARG A 95 -6.55 -3.76 12.33
C ARG A 95 -7.09 -2.50 11.66
N ASN A 96 -6.77 -1.33 12.20
CA ASN A 96 -7.22 -0.05 11.64
C ASN A 96 -6.60 0.21 10.26
N TRP A 97 -5.36 -0.23 10.07
CA TRP A 97 -4.68 -0.10 8.80
C TRP A 97 -5.29 -1.03 7.73
N GLU A 98 -5.57 -2.30 8.05
CA GLU A 98 -6.28 -3.22 7.14
C GLU A 98 -7.65 -2.68 6.71
N LEU A 99 -8.42 -2.11 7.66
CA LEU A 99 -9.69 -1.47 7.36
C LEU A 99 -9.53 -0.27 6.42
N ARG A 100 -8.49 0.55 6.64
CA ARG A 100 -8.17 1.69 5.76
C ARG A 100 -7.78 1.23 4.36
N LEU A 101 -7.03 0.13 4.26
CA LEU A 101 -6.62 -0.47 3.01
C LEU A 101 -7.75 -1.18 2.26
N ALA A 102 -8.92 -1.41 2.89
CA ALA A 102 -10.03 -2.10 2.24
C ALA A 102 -10.63 -1.32 1.05
N ASN A 103 -10.50 0.01 1.05
CA ASN A 103 -11.03 0.88 0.00
C ASN A 103 -9.94 1.85 -0.51
N PRO A 104 -8.93 1.35 -1.23
CA PRO A 104 -7.84 2.20 -1.70
C PRO A 104 -8.33 3.17 -2.78
N THR A 105 -7.93 4.43 -2.65
CA THR A 105 -8.21 5.47 -3.67
C THR A 105 -7.20 5.46 -4.81
N ALA A 106 -6.05 4.81 -4.63
CA ALA A 106 -4.99 4.65 -5.62
C ALA A 106 -4.14 3.42 -5.28
N GLY A 107 -3.51 2.83 -6.30
CA GLY A 107 -2.64 1.66 -6.12
C GLY A 107 -3.40 0.40 -5.72
N ARG A 108 -4.64 0.23 -6.20
CA ARG A 108 -5.55 -0.87 -5.85
C ARG A 108 -4.86 -2.23 -5.91
N ALA A 109 -4.25 -2.59 -7.05
CA ALA A 109 -3.58 -3.88 -7.24
C ALA A 109 -2.50 -4.15 -6.17
N THR A 110 -1.64 -3.16 -5.88
CA THR A 110 -0.62 -3.26 -4.82
C THR A 110 -1.25 -3.49 -3.45
N VAL A 111 -2.30 -2.71 -3.13
CA VAL A 111 -2.97 -2.78 -1.83
C VAL A 111 -3.71 -4.11 -1.66
N GLU A 112 -4.42 -4.58 -2.68
CA GLU A 112 -5.15 -5.85 -2.66
C GLU A 112 -4.22 -7.05 -2.54
N ALA A 113 -3.01 -7.00 -3.12
CA ALA A 113 -2.00 -8.04 -2.97
C ALA A 113 -1.40 -8.08 -1.54
N ILE A 114 -1.16 -6.92 -0.91
CA ILE A 114 -0.50 -6.86 0.39
C ILE A 114 -1.48 -7.02 1.55
N ARG A 115 -2.67 -6.42 1.46
CA ARG A 115 -3.62 -6.31 2.59
C ARG A 115 -3.95 -7.66 3.25
N PRO A 116 -4.22 -8.76 2.52
CA PRO A 116 -4.52 -10.06 3.14
C PRO A 116 -3.36 -10.64 3.96
N HIS A 117 -2.13 -10.19 3.68
CA HIS A 117 -0.90 -10.67 4.30
C HIS A 117 -0.17 -9.53 5.03
N LEU A 118 -0.87 -8.45 5.42
CA LEU A 118 -0.24 -7.20 5.86
C LEU A 118 0.73 -7.41 7.02
N GLN A 119 0.33 -8.17 8.04
CA GLN A 119 1.20 -8.43 9.19
C GLN A 119 2.45 -9.22 8.78
N GLN A 120 2.30 -10.29 8.01
CA GLN A 120 3.41 -11.11 7.52
C GLN A 120 4.36 -10.28 6.63
N TRP A 121 3.79 -9.41 5.78
CA TRP A 121 4.54 -8.50 4.93
C TRP A 121 5.35 -7.47 5.72
N VAL A 122 4.82 -6.95 6.82
CA VAL A 122 5.53 -5.99 7.68
C VAL A 122 6.59 -6.67 8.53
N GLU A 123 6.35 -7.90 8.98
CA GLU A 123 7.22 -8.63 9.90
C GLU A 123 8.31 -9.47 9.20
N ARG A 124 8.27 -9.55 7.86
CA ARG A 124 9.28 -10.27 7.08
C ARG A 124 10.70 -9.72 7.31
N ARG A 125 11.67 -10.62 7.36
CA ARG A 125 13.10 -10.30 7.56
C ARG A 125 13.89 -10.16 6.25
N TYR A 126 13.27 -10.49 5.12
CA TYR A 126 13.88 -10.52 3.79
C TYR A 126 13.04 -9.75 2.77
N GLY A 127 13.54 -9.60 1.55
CA GLY A 127 12.78 -8.99 0.44
C GLY A 127 12.84 -7.47 0.40
N VAL A 128 14.04 -6.90 0.55
CA VAL A 128 14.23 -5.46 0.30
C VAL A 128 13.77 -5.13 -1.12
N LEU A 129 12.90 -4.13 -1.25
CA LEU A 129 12.36 -3.76 -2.54
C LEU A 129 13.43 -3.05 -3.38
N THR A 130 13.76 -3.65 -4.52
CA THR A 130 14.57 -2.98 -5.55
C THR A 130 13.72 -2.01 -6.34
N TYR A 131 14.37 -1.09 -7.05
CA TYR A 131 13.68 -0.12 -7.91
C TYR A 131 12.78 -0.81 -8.95
N ARG A 132 13.28 -1.86 -9.59
CA ARG A 132 12.53 -2.63 -10.60
C ARG A 132 11.40 -3.46 -9.99
N LEU A 133 11.61 -4.05 -8.81
CA LEU A 133 10.55 -4.79 -8.12
C LEU A 133 9.41 -3.85 -7.71
N THR A 134 9.72 -2.66 -7.19
CA THR A 134 8.70 -1.66 -6.86
C THR A 134 7.93 -1.22 -8.10
N GLN A 135 8.58 -1.05 -9.25
CA GLN A 135 7.90 -0.77 -10.51
C GLN A 135 6.89 -1.85 -10.87
N MET A 136 7.30 -3.13 -10.83
CA MET A 136 6.42 -4.26 -11.06
C MET A 136 5.22 -4.27 -10.11
N LEU A 137 5.47 -4.10 -8.80
CA LEU A 137 4.42 -4.13 -7.78
C LEU A 137 3.44 -2.94 -7.85
N THR A 138 3.84 -1.83 -8.45
CA THR A 138 3.04 -0.60 -8.53
C THR A 138 2.48 -0.32 -9.93
N GLY A 139 2.88 -1.10 -10.94
CA GLY A 139 2.56 -0.80 -12.33
C GLY A 139 3.15 0.53 -12.81
N HIS A 140 4.22 1.02 -12.19
CA HIS A 140 4.90 2.26 -12.57
C HIS A 140 6.19 1.97 -13.33
N GLY A 141 6.73 2.96 -14.03
CA GLY A 141 8.06 2.88 -14.62
C GLY A 141 8.03 2.89 -16.13
N ALA A 142 8.55 1.84 -16.75
CA ALA A 142 8.69 1.73 -18.20
C ALA A 142 7.42 1.24 -18.92
N PHE A 143 6.34 0.95 -18.19
CA PHE A 143 5.11 0.40 -18.77
C PHE A 143 4.34 1.47 -19.55
N GLY A 144 4.03 1.20 -20.82
CA GLY A 144 3.28 2.09 -21.71
C GLY A 144 1.97 2.58 -21.09
N HIS A 145 1.22 1.71 -20.37
CA HIS A 145 0.02 2.10 -19.63
C HIS A 145 0.29 3.28 -18.68
N TYR A 146 1.34 3.17 -17.86
CA TYR A 146 1.74 4.21 -16.92
C TYR A 146 2.27 5.45 -17.64
N LEU A 147 3.13 5.26 -18.65
CA LEU A 147 3.75 6.36 -19.38
C LEU A 147 2.71 7.22 -20.12
N PHE A 148 1.66 6.62 -20.67
CA PHE A 148 0.54 7.32 -21.29
C PHE A 148 -0.46 7.90 -20.28
N ARG A 149 -0.96 7.09 -19.33
CA ARG A 149 -2.08 7.50 -18.45
C ARG A 149 -1.66 8.41 -17.31
N VAL A 150 -0.45 8.23 -16.77
CA VAL A 150 -0.01 8.88 -15.54
C VAL A 150 1.16 9.83 -15.79
N ALA A 151 2.24 9.35 -16.41
CA ALA A 151 3.44 10.16 -16.61
C ALA A 151 3.29 11.18 -17.75
N ARG A 152 2.34 10.97 -18.67
CA ARG A 152 2.11 11.79 -19.87
C ARG A 152 3.38 11.96 -20.71
N ARG A 153 4.13 10.87 -20.90
CA ARG A 153 5.39 10.83 -21.66
C ARG A 153 5.29 10.07 -22.97
N GLU A 154 4.23 9.31 -23.16
CA GLU A 154 3.95 8.58 -24.40
C GLU A 154 2.55 8.90 -24.91
N VAL A 155 2.30 8.54 -26.18
CA VAL A 155 1.03 8.79 -26.90
C VAL A 155 0.12 7.56 -26.98
N THR A 156 0.62 6.38 -26.60
CA THR A 156 -0.11 5.11 -26.61
C THR A 156 0.21 4.29 -25.38
N THR A 157 -0.65 3.32 -25.06
CA THR A 157 -0.40 2.30 -24.03
C THR A 157 0.32 1.07 -24.57
N VAL A 158 0.64 1.04 -25.87
CA VAL A 158 1.14 -0.16 -26.56
C VAL A 158 2.49 -0.62 -26.00
N CYS A 159 2.67 -1.93 -25.90
CA CYS A 159 3.93 -2.53 -25.47
C CYS A 159 5.00 -2.39 -26.56
N HIS A 160 6.09 -1.70 -26.23
CA HIS A 160 7.24 -1.56 -27.15
C HIS A 160 7.95 -2.87 -27.46
N GLN A 161 7.73 -3.91 -26.66
CA GLN A 161 8.42 -5.19 -26.81
C GLN A 161 7.66 -6.15 -27.74
N CYS A 162 6.33 -6.22 -27.64
CA CYS A 162 5.53 -7.20 -28.40
C CYS A 162 4.31 -6.62 -29.12
N GLY A 163 4.05 -5.31 -29.02
CA GLY A 163 2.93 -4.65 -29.71
C GLY A 163 1.55 -4.87 -29.07
N ASP A 164 1.46 -5.45 -27.87
CA ASP A 164 0.19 -5.57 -27.14
C ASP A 164 -0.44 -4.18 -26.92
N ALA A 165 -1.77 -4.08 -26.96
CA ALA A 165 -2.47 -2.82 -26.86
C ALA A 165 -2.33 -2.13 -25.49
N ASP A 166 -2.06 -2.87 -24.41
CA ASP A 166 -1.95 -2.31 -23.05
C ASP A 166 -0.77 -2.89 -22.25
N ASP A 167 0.35 -2.19 -22.30
CA ASP A 167 1.58 -2.51 -21.59
C ASP A 167 1.47 -2.19 -20.11
N THR A 168 1.14 -3.21 -19.33
CA THR A 168 1.08 -3.17 -17.87
C THR A 168 2.16 -4.06 -17.26
N ALA A 169 2.46 -3.85 -15.97
CA ALA A 169 3.30 -4.79 -15.23
C ALA A 169 2.74 -6.22 -15.28
N LEU A 170 1.41 -6.38 -15.24
CA LEU A 170 0.76 -7.68 -15.36
C LEU A 170 0.99 -8.30 -16.75
N HIS A 171 0.87 -7.50 -17.82
CA HIS A 171 1.22 -7.96 -19.16
C HIS A 171 2.65 -8.51 -19.19
N THR A 172 3.62 -7.77 -18.66
CA THR A 172 5.02 -8.25 -18.57
C THR A 172 5.15 -9.56 -17.77
N LEU A 173 4.48 -9.64 -16.60
CA LEU A 173 4.58 -10.76 -15.67
C LEU A 173 3.80 -12.01 -16.08
N ALA A 174 2.81 -11.90 -16.97
CA ALA A 174 1.88 -13.00 -17.26
C ALA A 174 1.73 -13.31 -18.76
N ALA A 175 1.85 -12.33 -19.66
CA ALA A 175 1.40 -12.47 -21.04
C ALA A 175 2.48 -12.18 -22.09
N CYS A 176 3.40 -11.24 -21.82
CA CYS A 176 4.34 -10.75 -22.82
C CYS A 176 5.23 -11.90 -23.32
N PRO A 177 5.24 -12.21 -24.63
CA PRO A 177 6.00 -13.32 -25.18
C PRO A 177 7.51 -13.09 -25.05
N VAL A 178 7.96 -11.84 -25.10
CA VAL A 178 9.39 -11.47 -24.94
C VAL A 178 9.93 -11.89 -23.57
N PHE A 179 9.07 -11.94 -22.54
CA PHE A 179 9.45 -12.33 -21.19
C PHE A 179 9.05 -13.77 -20.83
N ALA A 180 8.75 -14.63 -21.82
CA ALA A 180 8.29 -15.99 -21.57
C ALA A 180 9.31 -16.83 -20.78
N GLU A 181 10.59 -16.80 -21.16
CA GLU A 181 11.65 -17.54 -20.46
C GLU A 181 11.88 -17.04 -19.02
N PRO A 182 12.12 -15.74 -18.76
CA PRO A 182 12.22 -15.22 -17.39
C PRO A 182 10.97 -15.49 -16.54
N ARG A 183 9.78 -15.49 -17.16
CA ARG A 183 8.53 -15.81 -16.47
C ARG A 183 8.46 -17.29 -16.09
N ALA A 184 8.90 -18.20 -16.95
CA ALA A 184 8.97 -19.62 -16.64
C ALA A 184 9.94 -19.89 -15.47
N GLU A 185 11.09 -19.21 -15.44
CA GLU A 185 12.02 -19.27 -14.31
C GLU A 185 11.37 -18.76 -13.01
N LEU A 186 10.65 -17.64 -13.08
CA LEU A 186 9.93 -17.08 -11.94
C LEU A 186 8.86 -18.04 -11.42
N VAL A 187 8.02 -18.60 -12.30
CA VAL A 187 6.98 -19.57 -11.95
C VAL A 187 7.59 -20.82 -11.30
N SER A 188 8.71 -21.32 -11.85
CA SER A 188 9.44 -22.45 -11.27
C SER A 188 9.95 -22.12 -9.87
N ALA A 189 10.56 -20.96 -9.67
CA ALA A 189 11.06 -20.50 -8.37
C ALA A 189 9.93 -20.29 -7.33
N LEU A 190 8.72 -19.99 -7.79
CA LEU A 190 7.52 -19.86 -6.95
C LEU A 190 6.81 -21.20 -6.70
N GLY A 191 7.36 -22.33 -7.15
CA GLY A 191 6.76 -23.65 -6.95
C GLY A 191 5.60 -23.95 -7.90
N GLY A 192 5.59 -23.37 -9.09
CA GLY A 192 4.57 -23.60 -10.13
C GLY A 192 3.33 -22.72 -10.02
N VAL A 193 3.37 -21.68 -9.18
CA VAL A 193 2.26 -20.71 -9.08
C VAL A 193 2.18 -19.88 -10.37
N ASP A 194 1.03 -19.94 -11.05
CA ASP A 194 0.78 -19.06 -12.18
C ASP A 194 0.58 -17.62 -11.69
N VAL A 195 1.46 -16.75 -12.15
CA VAL A 195 1.43 -15.32 -11.80
C VAL A 195 0.14 -14.68 -12.32
N ALA A 196 -0.46 -15.16 -13.42
CA ALA A 196 -1.74 -14.65 -13.92
C ALA A 196 -2.90 -14.90 -12.94
N GLU A 197 -2.94 -16.08 -12.31
CA GLU A 197 -3.99 -16.48 -11.36
C GLU A 197 -3.96 -15.66 -10.06
N LEU A 198 -2.78 -15.18 -9.66
CA LEU A 198 -2.60 -14.29 -8.51
C LEU A 198 -3.26 -12.91 -8.71
N PHE A 199 -3.46 -12.47 -9.95
CA PHE A 199 -4.10 -11.17 -10.23
C PHE A 199 -5.59 -11.30 -10.56
N ASP A 200 -6.04 -12.41 -11.16
CA ASP A 200 -7.46 -12.61 -11.48
C ASP A 200 -8.34 -12.92 -10.25
N SER A 201 -7.74 -13.44 -9.18
CA SER A 201 -8.41 -13.58 -7.88
C SER A 201 -8.77 -12.22 -7.24
N GLY A 202 -8.11 -11.12 -7.62
CA GLY A 202 -8.50 -9.75 -7.28
C GLY A 202 -9.70 -9.23 -8.09
N ARG A 203 -9.78 -9.57 -9.39
CA ARG A 203 -10.88 -9.14 -10.28
C ARG A 203 -12.21 -9.83 -10.02
N LYS A 204 -12.23 -11.07 -9.54
CA LYS A 204 -13.47 -11.81 -9.22
C LYS A 204 -14.30 -11.19 -8.08
N ASN A 205 -13.76 -10.22 -7.34
CA ASN A 205 -14.47 -9.48 -6.29
C ASN A 205 -15.03 -8.11 -6.75
N GLU A 206 -14.80 -7.70 -8.00
CA GLU A 206 -15.47 -6.53 -8.57
C GLU A 206 -16.89 -6.93 -9.02
N LYS A 207 -17.90 -6.60 -8.21
CA LYS A 207 -19.30 -6.62 -8.68
C LYS A 207 -19.38 -5.73 -9.93
N PRO A 208 -20.08 -6.16 -10.99
CA PRO A 208 -20.24 -5.34 -12.18
C PRO A 208 -20.94 -4.04 -11.78
N SER A 209 -20.28 -2.91 -12.01
CA SER A 209 -20.91 -1.60 -11.89
C SER A 209 -22.08 -1.56 -12.87
N LEU A 210 -23.30 -1.54 -12.35
CA LEU A 210 -24.50 -1.28 -13.13
C LEU A 210 -24.32 0.05 -13.87
N ARG A 211 -24.01 -0.02 -15.16
CA ARG A 211 -24.23 1.12 -16.06
C ARG A 211 -25.74 1.27 -16.19
N ASN A 212 -26.27 2.32 -15.56
CA ASN A 212 -27.65 2.76 -15.74
C ASN A 212 -27.95 2.97 -17.22
N GLY A 213 -28.98 2.28 -17.70
CA GLY A 213 -29.62 2.59 -18.97
C GLY A 213 -30.33 3.93 -18.86
N LEU A 214 -29.94 4.88 -19.69
CA LEU A 214 -30.80 5.97 -20.11
C LEU A 214 -31.39 5.57 -21.46
N LYS A 215 -32.67 5.20 -21.42
CA LYS A 215 -33.55 5.24 -22.57
C LYS A 215 -34.02 6.68 -22.71
N ASP A 216 -33.57 7.38 -23.74
CA ASP A 216 -34.31 8.48 -24.36
C ASP A 216 -34.96 7.87 -25.62
N GLY A 217 -36.26 7.96 -25.93
CA GLY A 217 -37.24 8.95 -25.51
C GLY A 217 -37.65 9.80 -26.71
N GLY A 218 -38.39 9.22 -27.67
CA GLY A 218 -39.37 9.89 -28.54
C GLY A 218 -38.91 10.96 -29.54
N ARG A 219 -39.13 10.68 -30.83
CA ARG A 219 -39.76 11.62 -31.77
C ARG A 219 -40.81 10.88 -32.57
#